data_AF-A0A8C0QJF7-F1
#
_entry.id   AF-A0A8C0QJF7-F1
#
_cell.length_a   1.000
_cell.length_b   1.000
_cell.length_c   1.000
_cell.angle_alpha   90.00
_cell.angle_beta   90.00
_cell.angle_gamma   90.00
#
_symmetry.space_group_name_H-M   'P 1'
#
loop_
_entity.id
_entity.type
_entity.pdbx_description
1 polymer ?
#
loop_
_entity_poly.entity_id
_entity_poly.type
_entity_poly.pdbx_seq_one_letter_code
_entity_poly.pdbx_strand_id
1 'polypeptide(L)'
;MARLLLLFLPGLVAICAVCGIFMDKLASKKLCADDECVYTISLARAQEDYNAPDCRFINVKKGQQIYVYSKLVKENGAGEFWAGSVYGDDHEDEMGTVGYFPSSLVEEQHVYQEATKEVPTTDIDFFCRLGLQRQRWQMTEGVPLSFLLAWSSHHLGRVTFNSSGRTESRNYVSA
;
A
#
# COMPACT_ATOMS: atom_id res chain seq x y z
N MET A 1 -46.06 27.75 -3.13
CA MET A 1 -44.80 27.87 -2.37
C MET A 1 -44.30 26.48 -2.02
N ALA A 2 -44.01 25.70 -3.04
CA ALA A 2 -43.55 24.31 -2.95
C ALA A 2 -42.47 24.19 -4.02
N ARG A 3 -41.42 23.40 -3.73
CA ARG A 3 -40.25 23.10 -4.60
C ARG A 3 -38.95 23.87 -4.39
N LEU A 4 -38.74 24.54 -3.26
CA LEU A 4 -37.42 25.11 -2.95
C LEU A 4 -36.85 24.68 -1.59
N LEU A 5 -37.17 23.46 -1.16
CA LEU A 5 -36.57 22.82 0.03
C LEU A 5 -36.20 21.35 -0.23
N LEU A 6 -35.91 21.00 -1.49
CA LEU A 6 -35.45 19.66 -1.89
C LEU A 6 -34.06 19.66 -2.55
N LEU A 7 -33.30 20.76 -2.43
CA LEU A 7 -31.94 20.88 -3.01
C LEU A 7 -30.83 21.01 -1.95
N PHE A 8 -31.06 20.55 -0.71
CA PHE A 8 -30.04 20.53 0.34
C PHE A 8 -29.65 19.10 0.78
N LEU A 9 -29.74 18.11 -0.11
CA LEU A 9 -29.42 16.71 0.21
C LEU A 9 -28.50 15.92 -0.77
N PRO A 10 -27.74 16.52 -1.70
CA PRO A 10 -26.63 15.80 -2.34
C PRO A 10 -25.24 16.38 -2.03
N GLY A 11 -25.09 17.19 -0.96
CA GLY A 11 -23.79 17.75 -0.56
C GLY A 11 -22.98 16.87 0.40
N LEU A 12 -23.56 15.80 0.94
CA LEU A 12 -22.96 14.96 1.98
C LEU A 12 -22.48 13.59 1.46
N VAL A 13 -22.48 13.40 0.13
CA VAL A 13 -22.09 12.15 -0.53
C VAL A 13 -20.92 12.41 -1.48
N ALA A 14 -19.77 12.87 -0.96
CA ALA A 14 -18.51 12.85 -1.72
C ALA A 14 -17.25 13.06 -0.85
N ILE A 15 -17.26 12.67 0.42
CA ILE A 15 -15.98 12.47 1.13
C ILE A 15 -15.83 10.97 1.33
N CYS A 16 -15.51 10.26 0.23
CA CYS A 16 -14.75 9.02 0.35
C CYS A 16 -13.38 9.41 0.86
N ALA A 17 -13.28 9.63 2.17
CA ALA A 17 -12.01 9.64 2.86
C ALA A 17 -11.27 8.38 2.43
N VAL A 18 -10.03 8.54 1.99
CA VAL A 18 -9.16 7.44 1.58
C VAL A 18 -9.10 6.47 2.75
N CYS A 19 -9.91 5.40 2.70
CA CYS A 19 -9.83 4.33 3.67
C CYS A 19 -8.45 3.69 3.47
N GLY A 20 -7.68 3.56 4.53
CA GLY A 20 -6.40 2.90 4.48
C GLY A 20 -5.91 2.55 5.86
N ILE A 21 -4.95 1.64 5.91
CA ILE A 21 -4.35 1.15 7.16
C ILE A 21 -2.85 1.46 7.12
N PHE A 22 -2.35 2.01 8.23
CA PHE A 22 -0.92 2.09 8.48
C PHE A 22 -0.48 0.76 9.06
N MET A 23 0.47 0.12 8.38
CA MET A 23 1.07 -1.13 8.82
C MET A 23 2.34 -0.85 9.62
N ASP A 24 2.81 -1.85 10.38
CA ASP A 24 4.11 -1.77 11.05
C ASP A 24 5.24 -1.57 10.03
N LYS A 25 6.26 -0.79 10.42
CA LYS A 25 7.42 -0.51 9.57
C LYS A 25 8.22 -1.79 9.33
N LEU A 26 8.62 -2.03 8.08
CA LEU A 26 9.52 -3.13 7.74
C LEU A 26 10.99 -2.83 8.09
N ALA A 27 11.35 -1.54 8.11
CA ALA A 27 12.65 -1.03 8.53
C ALA A 27 12.52 0.45 8.90
N SER A 28 13.39 0.98 9.74
CA SER A 28 13.45 2.41 10.07
C SER A 28 14.13 3.26 8.99
N LYS A 29 14.98 2.66 8.15
CA LYS A 29 15.80 3.36 7.14
C LYS A 29 15.75 2.64 5.80
N LYS A 30 15.94 3.40 4.72
CA LYS A 30 16.04 2.93 3.34
C LYS A 30 17.23 3.57 2.65
N LEU A 31 17.84 2.83 1.73
CA LEU A 31 18.89 3.31 0.84
C LEU A 31 18.28 3.67 -0.51
N CYS A 32 18.62 4.85 -1.00
CA CYS A 32 18.12 5.45 -2.23
C CYS A 32 19.26 5.97 -3.11
N ALA A 33 18.97 6.21 -4.39
CA ALA A 33 19.91 6.86 -5.31
C ALA A 33 20.08 8.35 -4.99
N ASP A 34 19.01 8.99 -4.52
CA ASP A 34 18.92 10.41 -4.17
C ASP A 34 18.14 10.61 -2.85
N ASP A 35 18.16 11.83 -2.32
CA ASP A 35 17.54 12.16 -1.02
C ASP A 35 16.00 12.09 -1.04
N GLU A 36 15.37 12.12 -2.22
CA GLU A 36 13.92 12.03 -2.40
C GLU A 36 13.46 10.62 -2.83
N CYS A 37 14.40 9.69 -3.08
CA CYS A 37 14.15 8.33 -3.54
C CYS A 37 13.32 8.27 -4.83
N VAL A 38 13.49 9.24 -5.72
CA VAL A 38 12.72 9.35 -6.98
C VAL A 38 13.42 8.57 -8.09
N TYR A 39 14.75 8.51 -8.10
CA TYR A 39 15.49 7.85 -9.16
C TYR A 39 15.62 6.34 -8.94
N THR A 40 15.54 5.60 -10.04
CA THR A 40 15.78 4.16 -10.08
C THR A 40 17.25 3.85 -9.76
N ILE A 41 17.46 2.93 -8.83
CA ILE A 41 18.76 2.37 -8.44
C ILE A 41 19.21 1.36 -9.50
N SER A 42 18.36 0.37 -9.78
CA SER A 42 18.71 -0.76 -10.65
C SER A 42 17.49 -1.37 -11.34
N LEU A 43 17.75 -2.12 -12.40
CA LEU A 43 16.82 -3.03 -13.04
C LEU A 43 17.15 -4.46 -12.59
N ALA A 44 16.17 -5.15 -12.03
CA ALA A 44 16.29 -6.53 -11.59
C ALA A 44 15.33 -7.45 -12.34
N ARG A 45 15.68 -8.73 -12.44
CA ARG A 45 14.85 -9.77 -13.04
C ARG A 45 14.44 -10.78 -11.99
N ALA A 46 13.14 -11.06 -11.89
CA ALA A 46 12.61 -12.04 -10.96
C ALA A 46 13.01 -13.48 -11.36
N GLN A 47 13.51 -14.24 -10.39
CA GLN A 47 13.99 -15.62 -10.60
C GLN A 47 12.91 -16.67 -10.34
N GLU A 48 11.90 -16.31 -9.55
CA GLU A 48 10.76 -17.16 -9.20
C GLU A 48 9.47 -16.33 -9.03
N ASP A 49 8.36 -17.02 -8.85
CA ASP A 49 7.06 -16.40 -8.57
C ASP A 49 6.97 -16.00 -7.10
N TYR A 50 6.45 -14.81 -6.84
CA TYR A 50 6.19 -14.30 -5.50
C TYR A 50 4.77 -13.77 -5.40
N ASN A 51 4.03 -14.29 -4.42
CA ASN A 51 2.70 -13.81 -4.09
C ASN A 51 2.80 -12.92 -2.86
N ALA A 52 2.31 -11.69 -3.00
CA ALA A 52 2.32 -10.69 -1.95
C ALA A 52 1.49 -11.18 -0.74
N PRO A 53 2.08 -11.27 0.47
CA PRO A 53 1.36 -11.70 1.67
C PRO A 53 0.38 -10.62 2.17
N ASP A 54 0.71 -9.35 1.93
CA ASP A 54 -0.14 -8.20 2.24
C ASP A 54 0.04 -7.09 1.20
N CYS A 55 -0.72 -6.01 1.36
CA CYS A 55 -0.82 -4.86 0.46
C CYS A 55 0.47 -4.02 0.33
N ARG A 56 1.44 -4.16 1.24
CA ARG A 56 2.75 -3.48 1.11
C ARG A 56 3.59 -4.13 0.02
N PHE A 57 3.38 -5.42 -0.22
CA PHE A 57 4.14 -6.21 -1.17
C PHE A 57 3.47 -6.26 -2.54
N ILE A 58 4.27 -6.47 -3.58
CA ILE A 58 3.77 -6.65 -4.95
C ILE A 58 3.85 -8.12 -5.37
N ASN A 59 2.90 -8.54 -6.20
CA ASN A 59 2.98 -9.84 -6.85
C ASN A 59 3.99 -9.75 -7.99
N VAL A 60 4.85 -10.75 -8.09
CA VAL A 60 5.90 -10.83 -9.10
C VAL A 60 5.86 -12.22 -9.71
N LYS A 61 6.02 -12.29 -11.03
CA LYS A 61 6.17 -13.53 -11.79
C LYS A 61 7.59 -13.70 -12.26
N LYS A 62 8.04 -14.96 -12.32
CA LYS A 62 9.35 -15.32 -12.84
C LYS A 62 9.57 -14.69 -14.21
N GLY A 63 10.74 -14.08 -14.38
CA GLY A 63 11.16 -13.42 -15.62
C GLY A 63 10.64 -12.00 -15.80
N GLN A 64 9.79 -11.48 -14.91
CA GLN A 64 9.42 -10.07 -14.95
C GLN A 64 10.61 -9.18 -14.59
N GLN A 65 10.64 -8.02 -15.23
CA GLN A 65 11.59 -6.96 -14.96
C GLN A 65 11.03 -6.00 -13.91
N ILE A 66 11.86 -5.59 -12.97
CA ILE A 66 11.48 -4.73 -11.85
C ILE A 66 12.47 -3.57 -11.75
N TYR A 67 11.95 -2.34 -11.78
CA TYR A 67 12.73 -1.17 -11.45
C TYR A 67 12.77 -0.98 -9.93
N VAL A 68 13.97 -0.96 -9.38
CA VAL A 68 14.22 -0.84 -7.94
C VAL A 68 14.46 0.62 -7.58
N TYR A 69 13.68 1.17 -6.65
CA TYR A 69 13.78 2.57 -6.23
C TYR A 69 14.40 2.74 -4.84
N SER A 70 14.24 1.76 -3.96
CA SER A 70 14.89 1.78 -2.65
C SER A 70 15.18 0.38 -2.12
N LYS A 71 16.22 0.27 -1.29
CA LYS A 71 16.62 -0.96 -0.59
C LYS A 71 16.49 -0.73 0.91
N LEU A 72 15.63 -1.47 1.62
CA LEU A 72 15.46 -1.28 3.06
C LEU A 72 16.71 -1.72 3.81
N VAL A 73 17.12 -0.95 4.81
CA VAL A 73 18.23 -1.33 5.69
C VAL A 73 17.73 -2.43 6.62
N LYS A 74 18.40 -3.58 6.58
CA LYS A 74 18.04 -4.73 7.41
C LYS A 74 18.15 -4.39 8.90
N GLU A 75 17.07 -4.61 9.63
CA GLU A 75 17.04 -4.54 11.10
C GLU A 75 17.16 -5.92 11.72
N ASN A 76 17.52 -5.99 13.01
CA ASN A 76 17.74 -7.24 13.71
C ASN A 76 16.52 -8.16 13.64
N GLY A 77 16.62 -9.26 12.88
CA GLY A 77 15.54 -10.24 12.70
C GLY A 77 14.56 -9.93 11.56
N ALA A 78 14.68 -8.77 10.89
CA ALA A 78 13.89 -8.44 9.71
C ALA A 78 14.50 -9.05 8.44
N GLY A 79 13.64 -9.36 7.46
CA GLY A 79 14.05 -9.76 6.13
C GLY A 79 14.68 -8.60 5.35
N GLU A 80 15.42 -8.93 4.29
CA GLU A 80 15.96 -7.93 3.37
C GLU A 80 14.96 -7.68 2.25
N PHE A 81 14.36 -6.49 2.23
CA PHE A 81 13.30 -6.12 1.30
C PHE A 81 13.71 -4.90 0.48
N TRP A 82 13.38 -4.93 -0.81
CA TRP A 82 13.55 -3.79 -1.71
C TRP A 82 12.18 -3.33 -2.20
N ALA A 83 12.08 -2.06 -2.60
CA ALA A 83 10.87 -1.49 -3.18
C ALA A 83 11.07 -1.24 -4.68
N GLY A 84 10.07 -1.62 -5.47
CA GLY A 84 10.13 -1.46 -6.92
C GLY A 84 8.77 -1.56 -7.60
N SER A 85 8.77 -1.34 -8.91
CA SER A 85 7.61 -1.53 -9.78
C SER A 85 7.92 -2.55 -10.86
N VAL A 86 7.01 -3.50 -11.07
CA VAL A 86 7.08 -4.42 -12.21
C VAL A 86 6.83 -3.67 -13.51
N TYR A 87 7.64 -3.95 -14.52
CA TYR A 87 7.41 -3.48 -15.89
C TYR A 87 6.13 -4.13 -16.44
N GLY A 88 5.12 -3.31 -16.76
CA GLY A 88 3.88 -3.78 -17.37
C GLY A 88 3.97 -3.80 -18.89
N ASP A 89 3.35 -4.80 -19.54
CA ASP A 89 3.24 -4.87 -21.00
C ASP A 89 2.13 -3.95 -21.57
N ASP A 90 1.24 -3.46 -20.70
CA ASP A 90 0.04 -2.73 -21.10
C ASP A 90 0.22 -1.22 -20.82
N HIS A 91 0.65 -0.50 -21.86
CA HIS A 91 0.77 0.96 -21.93
C HIS A 91 1.93 1.58 -21.13
N GLU A 92 2.92 2.08 -21.86
CA GLU A 92 4.18 2.69 -21.41
C GLU A 92 4.02 3.92 -20.47
N ASP A 93 2.78 4.35 -20.20
CA ASP A 93 2.45 5.58 -19.48
C ASP A 93 1.88 5.35 -18.07
N GLU A 94 1.58 4.11 -17.66
CA GLU A 94 1.10 3.82 -16.30
C GLU A 94 2.22 3.23 -15.44
N MET A 95 2.71 4.04 -14.49
CA MET A 95 3.66 3.58 -13.47
C MET A 95 3.04 2.38 -12.74
N GLY A 96 3.63 1.20 -12.95
CA GLY A 96 3.17 -0.04 -12.32
C GLY A 96 3.08 0.10 -10.80
N THR A 97 2.22 -0.72 -10.16
CA THR A 97 2.05 -0.67 -8.70
C THR A 97 3.41 -0.87 -8.02
N VAL A 98 3.79 0.09 -7.17
CA VAL A 98 5.02 0.02 -6.37
C VAL A 98 4.73 -0.76 -5.10
N GLY A 99 5.65 -1.64 -4.72
CA GLY A 99 5.66 -2.23 -3.39
C GLY A 99 6.92 -3.03 -3.13
N TYR A 100 6.93 -3.71 -1.98
CA TYR A 100 8.09 -4.43 -1.50
C TYR A 100 8.17 -5.87 -2.02
N PHE A 101 9.37 -6.40 -2.09
CA PHE A 101 9.66 -7.81 -2.35
C PHE A 101 11.01 -8.19 -1.73
N PRO A 102 11.25 -9.48 -1.42
CA PRO A 102 12.54 -9.93 -0.89
C PRO A 102 13.66 -9.75 -1.92
N SER A 103 14.83 -9.24 -1.53
CA SER A 103 15.95 -9.08 -2.47
C SER A 103 16.43 -10.40 -3.07
N SER A 104 16.32 -11.50 -2.31
CA SER A 104 16.66 -12.85 -2.76
C SER A 104 15.80 -13.37 -3.91
N LEU A 105 14.66 -12.73 -4.18
CA LEU A 105 13.74 -13.10 -5.26
C LEU A 105 14.27 -12.74 -6.66
N VAL A 106 15.19 -11.77 -6.72
CA VAL A 106 15.58 -11.11 -7.97
C VAL A 106 17.08 -11.18 -8.18
N GLU A 107 17.48 -11.06 -9.44
CA GLU A 107 18.87 -10.86 -9.83
C GLU A 107 19.00 -9.49 -10.50
N GLU A 108 19.84 -8.62 -9.95
CA GLU A 108 20.12 -7.31 -10.55
C GLU A 108 20.81 -7.49 -11.90
N GLN A 109 20.18 -6.98 -12.96
CA GLN A 109 20.70 -7.05 -14.33
C GLN A 109 21.54 -5.83 -14.67
N HIS A 110 21.13 -4.66 -14.19
CA HIS A 110 21.81 -3.41 -14.46
C HIS A 110 21.63 -2.43 -13.30
N VAL A 111 22.71 -1.81 -12.86
CA VAL A 111 22.69 -0.76 -11.84
C VAL A 111 22.87 0.58 -12.54
N TYR A 112 21.85 1.44 -12.44
CA TYR A 112 21.90 2.80 -13.00
C TYR A 112 22.64 3.74 -12.05
N GLN A 113 22.35 3.63 -10.75
CA GLN A 113 22.89 4.46 -9.69
C GLN A 113 23.06 3.66 -8.41
N GLU A 114 24.13 3.92 -7.67
CA GLU A 114 24.39 3.27 -6.39
C GLU A 114 23.48 3.82 -5.28
N ALA A 115 22.92 2.91 -4.47
CA ALA A 115 22.03 3.25 -3.36
C ALA A 115 22.82 3.72 -2.13
N THR A 116 23.38 4.93 -2.18
CA THR A 116 24.28 5.45 -1.14
C THR A 116 23.60 6.39 -0.14
N LYS A 117 22.42 6.90 -0.48
CA LYS A 117 21.70 7.87 0.35
C LYS A 117 20.83 7.14 1.35
N GLU A 118 21.20 7.22 2.61
CA GLU A 118 20.38 6.69 3.71
C GLU A 118 19.31 7.70 4.11
N VAL A 119 18.05 7.31 3.97
CA VAL A 119 16.87 8.13 4.23
C VAL A 119 15.99 7.44 5.27
N PRO A 120 15.45 8.15 6.27
CA PRO A 120 14.50 7.56 7.21
C PRO A 120 13.19 7.18 6.50
N THR A 121 12.61 6.06 6.92
CA THR A 121 11.28 5.65 6.46
C THR A 121 10.17 6.36 7.23
N THR A 122 9.09 6.64 6.53
CA THR A 122 7.91 7.35 7.00
C THR A 122 6.72 6.39 7.03
N ASP A 123 5.65 6.77 7.74
CA ASP A 123 4.48 5.91 7.87
C ASP A 123 3.75 5.73 6.53
N ILE A 124 3.91 6.69 5.61
CA ILE A 124 3.36 6.60 4.25
C ILE A 124 4.06 5.56 3.39
N ASP A 125 5.32 5.21 3.68
CA ASP A 125 6.08 4.20 2.95
C ASP A 125 5.49 2.78 3.12
N PHE A 126 4.70 2.57 4.19
CA PHE A 126 4.05 1.30 4.51
C PHE A 126 2.53 1.43 4.59
N PHE A 127 1.96 2.47 3.98
CA PHE A 127 0.53 2.73 4.00
C PHE A 127 -0.20 1.91 2.93
N CYS A 128 -1.22 1.18 3.37
CA CYS A 128 -2.08 0.44 2.46
C CYS A 128 -3.38 1.19 2.20
N ARG A 129 -3.62 1.52 0.93
CA ARG A 129 -4.89 2.11 0.49
C ARG A 129 -5.96 1.03 0.33
N LEU A 130 -7.00 1.07 1.15
CA LEU A 130 -8.19 0.25 0.98
C LEU A 130 -8.97 0.78 -0.25
N GLY A 131 -8.83 0.09 -1.38
CA GLY A 131 -9.60 0.40 -2.60
C GLY A 131 -8.85 0.30 -3.93
N LEU A 132 -7.54 -0.01 -3.94
CA LEU A 132 -6.76 -0.12 -5.20
C LEU A 132 -6.27 -1.53 -5.56
N GLN A 133 -6.49 -2.55 -4.72
CA GLN A 133 -6.36 -3.94 -5.15
C GLN A 133 -7.62 -4.35 -5.93
N ARG A 134 -7.67 -3.96 -7.20
CA ARG A 134 -8.63 -4.49 -8.16
C ARG A 134 -8.28 -5.95 -8.47
N GLN A 135 -8.84 -6.85 -7.67
CA GLN A 135 -9.62 -8.01 -8.12
C GLN A 135 -8.96 -8.91 -9.18
N ARG A 136 -8.16 -9.90 -8.75
CA ARG A 136 -8.25 -11.25 -9.35
C ARG A 136 -8.96 -12.19 -8.38
N TRP A 137 -10.20 -11.87 -8.07
CA TRP A 137 -11.17 -12.85 -7.58
C TRP A 137 -12.22 -13.03 -8.66
N GLN A 138 -12.43 -14.28 -9.03
CA GLN A 138 -13.35 -14.71 -10.06
C GLN A 138 -14.73 -14.09 -9.84
N MET A 139 -15.16 -13.26 -10.78
CA MET A 139 -16.55 -12.87 -10.89
C MET A 139 -17.30 -14.03 -11.54
N THR A 140 -17.50 -15.12 -10.79
CA THR A 140 -18.40 -16.21 -11.20
C THR A 140 -19.30 -16.57 -10.03
N GLU A 141 -20.55 -16.13 -10.18
CA GLU A 141 -21.79 -16.67 -9.58
C GLU A 141 -22.23 -16.13 -8.21
N GLY A 142 -23.16 -15.16 -8.29
CA GLY A 142 -24.39 -15.11 -7.49
C GLY A 142 -24.26 -15.12 -5.96
N VAL A 143 -24.12 -13.95 -5.35
CA VAL A 143 -24.37 -13.80 -3.91
C VAL A 143 -25.90 -13.80 -3.67
N PRO A 144 -26.45 -14.76 -2.90
CA PRO A 144 -27.89 -14.85 -2.67
C PRO A 144 -28.39 -13.70 -1.77
N LEU A 145 -29.63 -13.29 -2.02
CA LEU A 145 -30.32 -12.16 -1.37
C LEU A 145 -30.37 -12.23 0.17
N SER A 146 -30.04 -13.39 0.75
CA SER A 146 -29.97 -13.62 2.20
C SER A 146 -28.80 -12.92 2.91
N PHE A 147 -27.70 -12.62 2.20
CA PHE A 147 -26.55 -11.96 2.82
C PHE A 147 -26.75 -10.45 3.05
N LEU A 148 -27.70 -9.82 2.35
CA LEU A 148 -27.96 -8.37 2.49
C LEU A 148 -28.68 -7.99 3.80
N LEU A 149 -29.28 -8.95 4.51
CA LEU A 149 -30.00 -8.67 5.76
C LEU A 149 -29.14 -8.83 7.02
N ALA A 150 -27.93 -9.41 6.92
CA ALA A 150 -27.06 -9.64 8.07
C ALA A 150 -26.17 -8.44 8.45
N TRP A 151 -26.13 -7.37 7.64
CA TRP A 151 -25.27 -6.20 7.86
C TRP A 151 -25.98 -5.03 8.57
N SER A 152 -27.20 -5.23 9.09
CA SER A 152 -27.96 -4.20 9.80
C SER A 152 -27.80 -4.27 11.33
N SER A 153 -27.01 -5.20 11.86
CA SER A 153 -26.86 -5.36 13.30
C SER A 153 -25.49 -5.93 13.61
N HIS A 154 -24.51 -5.07 13.88
CA HIS A 154 -23.56 -5.22 14.99
C HIS A 154 -22.51 -4.09 14.94
N HIS A 155 -22.52 -3.31 16.02
CA HIS A 155 -21.47 -2.44 16.56
C HIS A 155 -21.05 -1.15 15.82
N LEU A 156 -21.70 -0.07 16.29
CA LEU A 156 -21.12 1.26 16.45
C LEU A 156 -19.74 1.20 17.13
N GLY A 157 -18.74 1.81 16.49
CA GLY A 157 -17.52 2.32 17.12
C GLY A 157 -17.09 3.58 16.41
N ARG A 158 -17.55 4.75 16.90
CA ARG A 158 -17.25 6.07 16.31
C ARG A 158 -15.98 6.64 16.97
N VAL A 159 -14.88 6.73 16.24
CA VAL A 159 -13.71 7.51 16.64
C VAL A 159 -13.90 8.96 16.19
N THR A 160 -13.95 9.90 17.12
CA THR A 160 -14.00 11.34 16.84
C THR A 160 -12.61 11.95 17.01
N PHE A 161 -12.09 12.60 15.97
CA PHE A 161 -10.91 13.46 16.06
C PHE A 161 -11.34 14.89 16.44
N ASN A 162 -10.68 15.49 17.43
CA ASN A 162 -10.78 16.92 17.73
C ASN A 162 -9.57 17.67 17.14
N SER A 163 -9.78 18.91 16.71
CA SER A 163 -8.89 19.75 15.90
C SER A 163 -7.67 20.35 16.65
N SER A 164 -7.16 19.70 17.70
CA SER A 164 -6.04 20.22 18.50
C SER A 164 -4.75 19.40 18.50
N GLY A 165 -4.65 18.35 17.68
CA GLY A 165 -3.35 17.69 17.40
C GLY A 165 -2.60 17.18 18.63
N ARG A 166 -3.31 16.73 19.68
CA ARG A 166 -2.70 16.14 20.88
C ARG A 166 -3.31 14.76 21.15
N THR A 167 -2.50 13.72 21.01
CA THR A 167 -2.84 12.33 21.30
C THR A 167 -3.00 12.15 22.81
N GLU A 168 -4.21 11.83 23.27
CA GLU A 168 -4.42 11.33 24.64
C GLU A 168 -4.52 9.80 24.58
N SER A 169 -3.42 9.12 24.86
CA SER A 169 -3.36 7.68 25.04
C SER A 169 -3.88 7.33 26.44
N ARG A 170 -5.13 6.87 26.52
CA ARG A 170 -5.68 6.30 27.77
C ARG A 170 -5.52 4.78 27.71
N ASN A 171 -4.52 4.28 28.42
CA ASN A 171 -4.32 2.83 28.65
C ASN A 171 -5.53 2.26 29.38
N TYR A 172 -6.08 1.16 28.88
CA TYR A 172 -6.90 0.27 29.69
C TYR A 172 -6.29 -1.13 29.70
N VAL A 173 -5.85 -1.50 30.90
CA VAL A 173 -5.43 -2.83 31.31
C VAL A 173 -6.67 -3.73 31.31
N SER A 174 -6.60 -4.87 30.63
CA SER A 174 -7.61 -5.92 30.70
C SER A 174 -7.60 -6.58 32.09
N ALA A 175 -8.78 -6.68 32.69
CA ALA A 175 -9.12 -7.66 33.71
C ALA A 175 -10.29 -8.50 33.19
#